data_AF-A0A1C0TNR2-F1
#
_entry.id   AF-A0A1C0TNR2-F1
#
_cell.length_a   1.000
_cell.length_b   1.000
_cell.length_c   1.000
_cell.angle_alpha   90.00
_cell.angle_beta   90.00
_cell.angle_gamma   90.00
#
_symmetry.space_group_name_H-M   'P 1'
#
loop_
_entity.id
_entity.type
_entity.pdbx_description
1 polymer ?
#
loop_
_entity_poly.entity_id
_entity_poly.type
_entity_poly.pdbx_seq_one_letter_code
_entity_poly.pdbx_strand_id
1 'polypeptide(L)'
;MQLQDIDKRRYRKHLNWVIGLCIAVLTAGSLGIAQSLILIFPDADGSHFHWNLLGVILTCLGIFLILKRIRHHPFMIEVVYVWELKQALNRITRKMPKLKKAAQQGDINAMLAMQYSYSGSRLLWTLDDNTITLEDLAIWQAELDALAQQYQVTLDIEKYNERILEAF
;
A
#
# COMPACT_ATOMS: atom_id res chain seq x y z
N MET A 1 0.97 9.25 9.24
CA MET A 1 0.34 10.09 8.21
C MET A 1 -1.09 10.39 8.64
N GLN A 2 -1.68 11.49 8.17
CA GLN A 2 -3.09 11.77 8.41
C GLN A 2 -3.94 11.26 7.25
N LEU A 3 -5.20 10.91 7.53
CA LEU A 3 -6.13 10.57 6.47
C LEU A 3 -6.55 11.86 5.74
N GLN A 4 -6.45 11.82 4.42
CA GLN A 4 -6.82 12.89 3.51
C GLN A 4 -7.99 12.44 2.65
N ASP A 5 -8.84 13.40 2.28
CA ASP A 5 -9.87 13.17 1.28
C ASP A 5 -9.22 13.15 -0.12
N ILE A 6 -9.44 12.06 -0.86
CA ILE A 6 -8.83 11.82 -2.16
C ILE A 6 -9.92 11.68 -3.20
N ASP A 7 -9.83 12.50 -4.26
CA ASP A 7 -10.70 12.34 -5.42
C ASP A 7 -10.42 10.99 -6.10
N LYS A 8 -11.40 10.10 -6.01
CA LYS A 8 -11.34 8.75 -6.57
C LYS A 8 -11.11 8.75 -8.08
N ARG A 9 -11.77 9.63 -8.85
CA ARG A 9 -11.66 9.66 -10.31
C ARG A 9 -10.25 10.03 -10.72
N ARG A 10 -9.67 11.03 -10.06
CA ARG A 10 -8.29 11.46 -10.27
C ARG A 10 -7.31 10.35 -9.90
N TYR A 11 -7.43 9.77 -8.70
CA TYR A 11 -6.60 8.65 -8.25
C TYR A 11 -6.60 7.49 -9.25
N ARG A 12 -7.79 7.01 -9.64
CA ARG A 12 -7.92 5.87 -10.56
C ARG A 12 -7.33 6.17 -11.94
N LYS A 13 -7.55 7.37 -12.47
CA LYS A 13 -6.97 7.80 -13.74
C LYS A 13 -5.44 7.81 -13.69
N HIS A 14 -4.86 8.43 -12.66
CA HIS A 14 -3.41 8.51 -12.52
C HIS A 14 -2.79 7.13 -12.29
N LEU A 15 -3.39 6.31 -11.42
CA LEU A 15 -2.93 4.96 -11.14
C LEU A 15 -2.91 4.10 -12.40
N ASN A 16 -3.99 4.10 -13.20
CA ASN A 16 -4.08 3.31 -14.42
C ASN A 16 -3.02 3.72 -15.45
N TRP A 17 -2.74 5.02 -15.58
CA TRP A 17 -1.64 5.52 -16.42
C TRP A 17 -0.28 5.04 -15.94
N VAL A 18 -0.01 5.13 -14.63
CA VAL A 18 1.25 4.64 -14.04
C VAL A 18 1.40 3.14 -14.29
N ILE A 19 0.36 2.34 -14.06
CA ILE A 19 0.37 0.89 -14.28
C ILE A 19 0.62 0.58 -15.76
N GLY A 20 -0.12 1.22 -16.67
CA GLY A 20 0.03 1.00 -18.11
C GLY A 20 1.43 1.33 -18.61
N LEU A 21 2.01 2.45 -18.15
CA LEU A 21 3.39 2.82 -18.48
C LEU A 21 4.40 1.82 -17.91
N CYS A 22 4.24 1.40 -16.65
CA CYS A 22 5.12 0.39 -16.05
C CYS A 22 5.09 -0.93 -16.82
N ILE A 23 3.91 -1.38 -17.25
CA ILE A 23 3.77 -2.60 -18.08
C ILE A 23 4.48 -2.41 -19.42
N ALA A 24 4.22 -1.31 -20.12
CA ALA A 24 4.85 -1.03 -21.42
C ALA A 24 6.39 -0.98 -21.32
N VAL A 25 6.91 -0.27 -20.32
CA VAL A 25 8.35 -0.16 -20.06
C VAL A 25 8.93 -1.51 -19.64
N LEU A 26 8.23 -2.27 -18.80
CA LEU A 26 8.68 -3.59 -18.37
C LEU A 26 8.81 -4.54 -19.56
N THR A 27 7.78 -4.61 -20.41
CA THR A 27 7.78 -5.48 -21.60
C THR A 27 8.85 -5.09 -22.61
N ALA A 28 8.94 -3.79 -22.95
CA ALA A 28 9.92 -3.33 -23.93
C ALA A 28 11.36 -3.41 -23.38
N GLY A 29 11.56 -3.00 -22.12
CA GLY A 29 12.86 -2.98 -21.47
C GLY A 29 13.40 -4.38 -21.21
N SER A 30 12.56 -5.31 -20.71
CA SER A 30 13.03 -6.67 -20.44
C SER A 30 13.48 -7.37 -21.71
N LEU A 31 12.70 -7.24 -22.79
CA LEU A 31 13.03 -7.83 -24.09
C LEU A 31 14.25 -7.15 -24.72
N GLY A 32 14.29 -5.82 -24.72
CA GLY A 32 15.39 -5.06 -25.31
C GLY A 32 16.73 -5.33 -24.63
N ILE A 33 16.75 -5.37 -23.29
CA ILE A 33 17.97 -5.69 -22.53
C ILE A 33 18.37 -7.15 -22.74
N ALA A 34 17.43 -8.09 -22.67
CA ALA A 34 17.72 -9.50 -22.88
C ALA A 34 18.30 -9.76 -24.29
N GLN A 35 17.68 -9.23 -25.34
CA GLN A 35 18.16 -9.40 -26.71
C GLN A 35 19.53 -8.76 -26.93
N SER A 36 19.76 -7.56 -26.35
CA SER A 36 21.07 -6.90 -26.43
C SER A 36 22.17 -7.73 -25.77
N LEU A 37 21.89 -8.32 -24.61
CA LEU A 37 22.84 -9.16 -23.90
C LEU A 37 23.14 -10.46 -24.65
N ILE A 38 22.13 -11.10 -25.24
CA ILE A 38 22.31 -12.31 -26.06
C ILE A 38 23.15 -12.01 -27.30
N LEU A 39 22.97 -10.85 -27.93
CA LEU A 39 23.76 -10.44 -29.09
C LEU A 39 25.25 -10.22 -28.74
N ILE A 40 25.53 -9.66 -27.57
CA ILE A 40 26.90 -9.36 -27.11
C ILE A 40 27.58 -10.61 -26.53
N PHE A 41 26.81 -11.47 -25.85
CA PHE A 41 27.28 -12.68 -25.19
C PHE A 41 26.50 -13.91 -25.68
N PRO A 42 26.71 -14.33 -26.94
CA PRO A 42 26.06 -15.53 -27.47
C PRO A 42 26.57 -16.76 -26.71
N ASP A 43 25.64 -17.58 -26.26
CA ASP A 43 25.92 -18.82 -25.54
C ASP A 43 25.82 -20.01 -26.50
N ALA A 44 26.82 -20.91 -26.46
CA ALA A 44 26.93 -22.02 -27.40
C ALA A 44 25.91 -23.13 -27.13
N ASP A 45 25.44 -23.25 -25.88
CA ASP A 45 24.47 -24.26 -25.43
C ASP A 45 23.00 -23.85 -25.67
N GLY A 46 22.75 -22.65 -26.19
CA GLY A 46 21.42 -22.15 -26.58
C GLY A 46 20.47 -21.77 -25.44
N SER A 47 20.88 -21.95 -24.17
CA SER A 47 20.08 -21.54 -23.01
C SER A 47 20.33 -20.08 -22.64
N HIS A 48 19.36 -19.20 -22.90
CA HIS A 48 19.45 -17.77 -22.58
C HIS A 48 18.58 -17.33 -21.40
N PHE A 49 18.15 -18.26 -20.55
CA PHE A 49 17.27 -17.96 -19.42
C PHE A 49 17.86 -16.87 -18.51
N HIS A 50 19.16 -16.94 -18.21
CA HIS A 50 19.84 -15.97 -17.35
C HIS A 50 19.79 -14.54 -17.92
N TRP A 51 19.97 -14.38 -19.23
CA TRP A 51 19.89 -13.06 -19.88
C TRP A 51 18.47 -12.50 -19.88
N ASN A 52 17.46 -13.36 -20.07
CA ASN A 52 16.06 -12.97 -19.95
C ASN A 52 15.71 -12.52 -18.53
N LEU A 53 16.10 -13.32 -17.52
CA LEU A 53 15.87 -13.00 -16.11
C LEU A 53 16.58 -11.68 -15.72
N LEU A 54 17.82 -11.51 -16.15
CA LEU A 54 18.59 -10.29 -15.86
C LEU A 54 17.95 -9.07 -16.52
N GLY A 55 17.46 -9.18 -17.76
CA GLY A 55 16.71 -8.11 -18.44
C GLY A 55 15.47 -7.67 -17.65
N VAL A 56 14.69 -8.63 -17.12
CA VAL A 56 13.54 -8.33 -16.26
C VAL A 56 13.97 -7.61 -14.98
N ILE A 57 14.99 -8.14 -14.27
CA ILE A 57 15.48 -7.56 -13.01
C ILE A 57 15.96 -6.12 -13.21
N LEU A 58 16.80 -5.87 -14.21
CA LEU A 58 17.33 -4.54 -14.50
C LEU A 58 16.21 -3.55 -14.87
N THR A 59 15.22 -4.00 -15.64
CA THR A 59 14.09 -3.16 -16.00
C THR A 59 13.23 -2.81 -14.79
N CYS A 60 12.92 -3.80 -13.93
CA CYS A 60 12.21 -3.57 -12.67
C CYS A 60 12.95 -2.58 -11.76
N LEU A 61 14.27 -2.71 -11.63
CA LEU A 61 15.09 -1.79 -10.85
C LEU A 61 15.04 -0.37 -11.44
N GLY A 62 15.14 -0.24 -12.76
CA GLY A 62 15.03 1.03 -13.47
C GLY A 62 13.68 1.71 -13.22
N ILE A 63 12.57 0.97 -13.39
CA ILE A 63 11.21 1.45 -13.09
C ILE A 63 11.13 1.93 -11.64
N PHE A 64 11.61 1.12 -10.68
CA PHE A 64 11.60 1.48 -9.27
C PHE A 64 12.35 2.79 -8.99
N LEU A 65 13.55 2.96 -9.54
CA LEU A 65 14.35 4.18 -9.37
C LEU A 65 13.66 5.41 -9.97
N ILE A 66 13.05 5.28 -11.15
CA ILE A 66 12.31 6.36 -11.81
C ILE A 66 11.10 6.74 -10.95
N LEU A 67 10.26 5.78 -10.56
CA LEU A 67 9.08 6.02 -9.72
C LEU A 67 9.46 6.68 -8.38
N LYS A 68 10.56 6.23 -7.77
CA LYS A 68 11.11 6.83 -6.55
C LYS A 68 11.53 8.29 -6.78
N ARG A 69 12.14 8.61 -7.92
CA ARG A 69 12.58 9.97 -8.24
C ARG A 69 11.41 10.91 -8.52
N ILE A 70 10.36 10.46 -9.21
CA ILE A 70 9.20 11.30 -9.55
C ILE A 70 8.12 11.33 -8.46
N ARG A 71 8.38 10.74 -7.29
CA ARG A 71 7.41 10.57 -6.20
C ARG A 71 6.77 11.88 -5.72
N HIS A 72 7.50 13.00 -5.78
CA HIS A 72 7.00 14.32 -5.39
C HIS A 72 6.35 15.10 -6.55
N HIS A 73 6.27 14.52 -7.74
CA HIS A 73 5.63 15.16 -8.88
C HIS A 73 4.12 15.29 -8.65
N PRO A 74 3.45 16.39 -9.05
CA PRO A 74 2.01 16.60 -8.82
C PRO A 74 1.10 15.50 -9.35
N PHE A 75 1.52 14.80 -10.41
CA PHE A 75 0.79 13.66 -10.97
C PHE A 75 0.80 12.42 -10.04
N MET A 76 1.83 12.29 -9.21
CA MET A 76 2.04 11.12 -8.35
C MET A 76 1.43 11.27 -6.97
N ILE A 77 0.93 12.46 -6.58
CA ILE A 77 0.47 12.77 -5.22
C ILE A 77 -0.53 11.73 -4.71
N GLU A 78 -1.63 11.49 -5.44
CA GLU A 78 -2.68 10.56 -5.00
C GLU A 78 -2.19 9.11 -5.00
N VAL A 79 -1.43 8.73 -6.03
CA VAL A 79 -0.87 7.38 -6.18
C VAL A 79 0.07 7.06 -5.02
N VAL A 80 0.92 8.02 -4.67
CA VAL A 80 1.88 7.93 -3.58
C VAL A 80 1.18 7.91 -2.23
N TYR A 81 0.21 8.81 -2.02
CA TYR A 81 -0.57 8.84 -0.80
C TYR A 81 -1.27 7.50 -0.55
N VAL A 82 -1.94 6.93 -1.55
CA VAL A 82 -2.62 5.63 -1.39
C VAL A 82 -1.62 4.50 -1.17
N TRP A 83 -0.44 4.55 -1.80
CA TRP A 83 0.64 3.60 -1.54
C TRP A 83 1.21 3.68 -0.11
N GLU A 84 1.34 4.89 0.44
CA GLU A 84 1.70 5.10 1.85
C GLU A 84 0.60 4.62 2.80
N LEU A 85 -0.66 4.91 2.48
CA LEU A 85 -1.82 4.44 3.24
C LEU A 85 -1.83 2.91 3.32
N LYS A 86 -1.65 2.22 2.19
CA LYS A 86 -1.55 0.75 2.15
C LYS A 86 -0.45 0.23 3.08
N GLN A 87 0.71 0.89 3.12
CA GLN A 87 1.78 0.50 4.04
C GLN A 87 1.45 0.76 5.49
N ALA A 88 0.90 1.93 5.82
CA ALA A 88 0.49 2.26 7.17
C ALA A 88 -0.53 1.24 7.69
N LEU A 89 -1.55 0.93 6.89
CA LEU A 89 -2.54 -0.09 7.20
C LEU A 89 -1.90 -1.46 7.38
N ASN A 90 -1.01 -1.88 6.48
CA ASN A 90 -0.31 -3.16 6.61
C ASN A 90 0.53 -3.26 7.90
N ARG A 91 1.16 -2.17 8.34
CA ARG A 91 1.91 -2.13 9.62
C ARG A 91 0.98 -2.36 10.82
N ILE A 92 -0.21 -1.74 10.82
CA ILE A 92 -1.21 -1.94 11.88
C ILE A 92 -1.79 -3.36 11.81
N THR A 93 -2.16 -3.83 10.62
CA THR A 93 -2.76 -5.16 10.41
C THR A 93 -1.86 -6.28 10.89
N ARG A 94 -0.54 -6.18 10.67
CA ARG A 94 0.44 -7.15 11.20
C ARG A 94 0.43 -7.26 12.73
N LYS A 95 0.03 -6.20 13.43
CA LYS A 95 -0.06 -6.13 14.90
C LYS A 95 -1.49 -6.29 15.41
N MET A 96 -2.48 -6.45 14.53
CA MET A 96 -3.90 -6.52 14.87
C MET A 96 -4.25 -7.51 15.98
N PRO A 97 -3.68 -8.74 16.05
CA PRO A 97 -3.99 -9.66 17.14
C PRO A 97 -3.63 -9.10 18.52
N LYS A 98 -2.47 -8.41 18.63
CA LYS A 98 -2.03 -7.80 19.88
C LYS A 98 -2.83 -6.55 20.21
N LEU A 99 -3.12 -5.73 19.20
CA LEU A 99 -3.97 -4.55 19.35
C LEU A 99 -5.37 -4.93 19.85
N LYS A 100 -6.01 -5.95 19.27
CA LYS A 100 -7.31 -6.45 19.75
C LYS A 100 -7.26 -6.89 21.20
N LYS A 101 -6.22 -7.63 21.61
CA LYS A 101 -6.05 -8.07 23.00
C LYS A 101 -5.87 -6.89 23.96
N ALA A 102 -5.07 -5.89 23.60
CA ALA A 102 -4.84 -4.71 24.43
C ALA A 102 -6.07 -3.79 24.48
N ALA A 103 -6.80 -3.64 23.37
CA ALA A 103 -8.06 -2.90 23.31
C ALA A 103 -9.12 -3.51 24.26
N GLN A 104 -9.21 -4.85 24.33
CA GLN A 104 -10.05 -5.56 25.30
C GLN A 104 -9.64 -5.33 26.76
N GLN A 105 -8.44 -4.84 27.01
CA GLN A 105 -7.94 -4.46 28.34
C GLN A 105 -8.10 -2.97 28.62
N GLY A 106 -8.67 -2.20 27.69
CA GLY A 106 -8.88 -0.76 27.81
C GLY A 106 -7.71 0.10 27.33
N ASP A 107 -6.76 -0.46 26.58
CA ASP A 107 -5.65 0.30 26.02
C ASP A 107 -6.14 1.28 24.94
N ILE A 108 -6.11 2.58 25.28
CA ILE A 108 -6.54 3.69 24.42
C ILE A 108 -5.72 3.75 23.13
N ASN A 109 -4.42 3.48 23.21
CA ASN A 109 -3.52 3.54 22.07
C ASN A 109 -3.80 2.39 21.10
N ALA A 110 -4.11 1.20 21.62
CA ALA A 110 -4.53 0.06 20.81
C ALA A 110 -5.85 0.35 20.07
N MET A 111 -6.84 0.87 20.80
CA MET A 111 -8.13 1.28 20.22
C MET A 111 -7.97 2.38 19.17
N LEU A 112 -7.10 3.37 19.41
CA LEU A 112 -6.82 4.45 18.46
C LEU A 112 -6.15 3.93 17.18
N ALA A 113 -5.19 3.01 17.30
CA ALA A 113 -4.56 2.38 16.15
C ALA A 113 -5.57 1.54 15.33
N MET A 114 -6.48 0.83 15.99
CA MET A 114 -7.57 0.12 15.33
C MET A 114 -8.52 1.09 14.62
N GLN A 115 -8.90 2.19 15.28
CA GLN A 115 -9.78 3.22 14.70
C GLN A 115 -9.18 3.83 13.43
N TYR A 116 -7.89 4.17 13.47
CA TYR A 116 -7.17 4.66 12.30
C TYR A 116 -7.16 3.60 11.17
N SER A 117 -6.90 2.33 11.51
CA SER A 117 -6.88 1.24 10.53
C SER A 117 -8.23 1.04 9.86
N TYR A 118 -9.33 1.09 10.62
CA TYR A 118 -10.68 0.91 10.07
C TYR A 118 -11.10 2.10 9.20
N SER A 119 -10.84 3.31 9.67
CA SER A 119 -11.12 4.54 8.90
C SER A 119 -10.32 4.56 7.59
N GLY A 120 -9.03 4.23 7.66
CA GLY A 120 -8.16 4.18 6.49
C GLY A 120 -8.50 3.03 5.53
N SER A 121 -8.92 1.87 6.04
CA SER A 121 -9.38 0.74 5.21
C SER A 121 -10.65 1.10 4.46
N ARG A 122 -11.62 1.77 5.11
CA ARG A 122 -12.83 2.26 4.46
C ARG A 122 -12.50 3.18 3.28
N LEU A 123 -11.67 4.21 3.53
CA LEU A 123 -11.20 5.12 2.49
C LEU A 123 -10.54 4.35 1.34
N LEU A 124 -9.58 3.48 1.66
CA LEU A 124 -8.84 2.72 0.66
C LEU A 124 -9.75 1.86 -0.22
N TRP A 125 -10.69 1.14 0.39
CA TRP A 125 -11.60 0.25 -0.33
C TRP A 125 -12.62 1.00 -1.17
N THR A 126 -13.09 2.16 -0.69
CA THR A 126 -13.92 3.07 -1.50
C THR A 126 -13.14 3.58 -2.71
N LEU A 127 -11.86 3.91 -2.56
CA LEU A 127 -11.00 4.34 -3.67
C LEU A 127 -10.75 3.21 -4.68
N ASP A 128 -10.59 1.98 -4.23
CA ASP A 128 -10.27 0.81 -5.06
C ASP A 128 -11.50 0.06 -5.62
N ASP A 129 -12.73 0.53 -5.35
CA ASP A 129 -13.99 -0.17 -5.72
C ASP A 129 -14.11 -1.58 -5.10
N ASN A 130 -13.45 -1.82 -3.96
CA ASN A 130 -13.46 -3.11 -3.27
C ASN A 130 -14.48 -3.11 -2.12
N THR A 131 -15.77 -3.28 -2.43
CA THR A 131 -16.84 -3.16 -1.42
C THR A 131 -17.15 -4.44 -0.65
N ILE A 132 -16.57 -5.58 -1.05
CA ILE A 132 -16.90 -6.91 -0.49
C ILE A 132 -16.66 -6.97 1.03
N THR A 133 -15.60 -6.31 1.51
CA THR A 133 -15.20 -6.34 2.93
C THR A 133 -15.81 -5.21 3.77
N LEU A 134 -16.65 -4.34 3.18
CA LEU A 134 -17.22 -3.20 3.91
C LEU A 134 -18.21 -3.63 5.00
N GLU A 135 -18.92 -4.74 4.80
CA GLU A 135 -19.84 -5.31 5.80
C GLU A 135 -19.07 -5.81 7.02
N ASP A 136 -18.00 -6.59 6.82
CA ASP A 136 -17.12 -7.05 7.90
C ASP A 136 -16.51 -5.89 8.68
N LEU A 137 -16.10 -4.84 7.96
CA LEU A 137 -15.54 -3.63 8.58
C LEU A 137 -16.58 -2.86 9.39
N ALA A 138 -17.85 -2.86 8.99
CA ALA A 138 -18.92 -2.28 9.80
C ALA A 138 -19.10 -3.05 11.12
N ILE A 139 -18.99 -4.38 11.08
CA ILE A 139 -19.04 -5.23 12.28
C ILE A 139 -17.85 -4.90 13.20
N TRP A 140 -16.62 -4.88 12.67
CA TRP A 140 -15.43 -4.56 13.49
C TRP A 140 -15.45 -3.14 14.05
N GLN A 141 -16.01 -2.19 13.30
CA GLN A 141 -16.21 -0.83 13.80
C GLN A 141 -17.19 -0.81 14.97
N ALA A 142 -18.32 -1.51 14.87
CA ALA A 142 -19.29 -1.60 15.95
C ALA A 142 -18.70 -2.26 17.22
N GLU A 143 -17.87 -3.30 17.06
CA GLU A 143 -17.14 -3.92 18.18
C GLU A 143 -16.19 -2.93 18.87
N LEU A 144 -15.46 -2.12 18.08
CA LEU A 144 -14.57 -1.10 18.60
C LEU A 144 -15.33 0.05 19.27
N ASP A 145 -16.46 0.49 18.69
CA ASP A 145 -17.30 1.54 19.26
C ASP A 145 -17.88 1.12 20.62
N ALA A 146 -18.30 -0.14 20.74
CA ALA A 146 -18.76 -0.72 22.01
C ALA A 146 -17.65 -0.73 23.07
N LEU A 147 -16.41 -1.11 22.69
CA LEU A 147 -15.25 -1.05 23.59
C LEU A 147 -14.92 0.40 23.99
N ALA A 148 -14.92 1.32 23.04
CA ALA A 148 -14.66 2.74 23.32
C ALA A 148 -15.71 3.32 24.29
N GLN A 149 -16.98 2.94 24.13
CA GLN A 149 -18.05 3.32 25.06
C GLN A 149 -17.85 2.69 26.45
N GLN A 150 -17.50 1.39 26.52
CA GLN A 150 -17.22 0.70 27.78
C GLN A 150 -16.12 1.38 28.60
N TYR A 151 -15.05 1.81 27.94
CA TYR A 151 -13.93 2.50 28.57
C TYR A 151 -14.07 4.03 28.61
N GLN A 152 -15.18 4.57 28.10
CA GLN A 152 -15.49 6.01 28.05
C GLN A 152 -14.41 6.83 27.32
N VAL A 153 -13.90 6.30 26.21
CA VAL A 153 -12.82 6.89 25.43
C VAL A 153 -13.37 7.49 24.14
N THR A 154 -12.92 8.70 23.80
CA THR A 154 -13.16 9.30 22.48
C THR A 154 -11.94 9.07 21.59
N LEU A 155 -12.14 8.34 20.48
CA LEU A 155 -11.08 8.00 19.54
C LEU A 155 -11.00 9.04 18.43
N ASP A 156 -10.01 9.91 18.52
CA ASP A 156 -9.72 10.94 17.53
C ASP A 156 -8.55 10.49 16.63
N ILE A 157 -8.86 10.16 15.37
CA ILE A 157 -7.89 9.66 14.39
C ILE A 157 -6.76 10.63 14.11
N GLU A 158 -6.95 11.94 14.33
CA GLU A 158 -5.89 12.94 14.11
C GLU A 158 -4.74 12.78 15.11
N LYS A 159 -5.02 12.17 16.27
CA LYS A 159 -4.01 11.86 17.30
C LYS A 159 -3.22 10.59 16.99
N TYR A 160 -3.58 9.84 15.95
CA TYR A 160 -2.85 8.63 15.60
C TYR A 160 -1.42 8.95 15.17
N ASN A 161 -0.47 8.25 15.78
CA ASN A 161 0.94 8.26 15.39
C ASN A 161 1.42 6.82 15.28
N GLU A 162 2.20 6.53 14.24
CA GLU A 162 2.76 5.20 14.02
C GLU A 162 3.58 4.69 15.22
N ARG A 163 4.24 5.57 15.98
CA ARG A 163 5.02 5.21 17.19
C ARG A 163 4.18 4.47 18.24
N ILE A 164 2.85 4.66 18.25
CA ILE A 164 1.94 3.89 19.10
C ILE A 164 2.14 2.38 18.90
N LEU A 165 2.43 1.96 17.67
CA LEU A 165 2.60 0.56 17.35
C LEU A 165 3.83 -0.07 18.01
N GLU A 166 4.83 0.70 18.45
CA GLU A 166 6.05 0.16 19.07
C GLU A 166 5.77 -0.62 20.36
N ALA A 167 4.67 -0.31 21.06
CA ALA A 167 4.24 -1.00 22.26
C ALA A 167 3.57 -2.37 22.02
N PHE A 168 3.31 -2.74 20.76
CA PHE A 168 2.56 -3.94 20.38
C PHE A 168 3.40 -4.91 19.54
#